data_AF-A0A1M5G4L5-F1
#
_entry.id   AF-A0A1M5G4L5-F1
#
_cell.length_a   1.000
_cell.length_b   1.000
_cell.length_c   1.000
_cell.angle_alpha   90.00
_cell.angle_beta   90.00
_cell.angle_gamma   90.00
#
_symmetry.space_group_name_H-M   'P 1'
#
loop_
_entity.id
_entity.type
_entity.pdbx_description
1 polymer ?
#
loop_
_entity_poly.entity_id
_entity_poly.type
_entity_poly.pdbx_seq_one_letter_code
_entity_poly.pdbx_strand_id
1 'polypeptide(L)' 'MRLKGNTILSGTTAVALCVTATLAGASSHREAPAITETPKIDGTDFYMFRSYEPGRDGFVTMIANYQPI' A
#
# COMPACT_ATOMS: atom_id res chain seq x y z
N MET A 1 -27.81 29.17 29.05
CA MET A 1 -27.54 27.75 28.68
C MET A 1 -26.09 27.44 29.06
N ARG A 2 -25.85 26.62 30.10
CA ARG A 2 -24.48 26.23 30.53
C ARG A 2 -24.13 24.88 29.90
N LEU A 3 -23.14 24.84 29.01
CA LEU A 3 -22.61 23.58 28.49
C LEU A 3 -21.82 22.87 29.60
N LYS A 4 -22.05 21.56 29.78
CA LYS A 4 -21.32 20.75 30.76
C LYS A 4 -19.91 20.48 30.24
N GLY A 5 -18.90 20.46 31.12
CA GLY A 5 -17.48 20.29 30.75
C GLY A 5 -17.21 19.04 29.89
N ASN A 6 -17.95 17.95 30.13
CA ASN A 6 -17.85 16.73 29.33
C ASN A 6 -18.31 16.93 27.86
N THR A 7 -19.24 17.85 27.61
CA THR A 7 -19.69 18.19 26.25
C THR A 7 -18.62 18.94 25.49
N ILE A 8 -17.85 19.80 26.17
CA ILE A 8 -16.72 20.53 25.58
C ILE A 8 -15.58 19.56 25.27
N LEU A 9 -15.23 18.69 26.22
CA LEU A 9 -14.16 17.70 26.06
C LEU A 9 -14.47 16.68 24.93
N SER A 10 -15.71 16.22 24.84
CA SER A 10 -16.11 15.30 23.76
C SER A 10 -16.09 15.98 22.39
N GLY A 11 -16.47 17.26 22.31
CA GLY A 11 -16.42 18.03 21.07
C GLY A 11 -15.01 18.27 20.56
N THR A 12 -14.07 18.61 21.45
CA THR A 12 -12.66 18.85 21.06
C THR A 12 -11.98 17.60 20.51
N THR A 13 -12.25 16.42 21.09
CA THR A 13 -11.68 15.16 20.63
C THR A 13 -12.20 14.78 19.25
N ALA A 14 -13.50 14.97 18.99
CA ALA A 14 -14.10 14.71 17.68
C ALA A 14 -13.49 15.60 16.58
N VAL A 15 -13.31 16.90 16.86
CA VAL A 15 -12.68 17.83 15.91
C VAL A 15 -11.22 17.47 15.64
N ALA A 16 -10.45 17.10 16.69
CA ALA A 16 -9.07 16.69 16.53
C ALA A 16 -8.93 15.44 15.63
N LEU A 17 -9.80 14.43 15.83
CA LEU A 17 -9.85 13.24 14.97
C LEU A 17 -10.12 13.60 13.50
N CYS A 18 -11.11 14.46 13.24
CA CYS A 18 -11.44 14.89 11.87
C CYS A 18 -10.29 15.63 11.18
N VAL A 19 -9.55 16.48 11.90
CA VAL A 19 -8.40 17.22 11.35
C VAL A 19 -7.23 16.28 11.05
N THR A 20 -7.00 15.27 11.89
CA THR A 20 -5.91 14.31 11.63
C THR A 20 -6.21 13.34 10.49
N ALA A 21 -7.49 13.03 10.23
CA ALA A 21 -7.89 12.13 9.15
C ALA A 21 -7.59 12.70 7.75
N THR A 22 -7.59 14.04 7.57
CA THR A 22 -7.26 14.68 6.29
C THR A 22 -5.75 14.77 6.02
N LEU A 23 -4.92 14.52 7.03
CA LEU A 23 -3.46 14.48 6.92
C LEU A 23 -2.91 13.09 6.61
N ALA A 24 -3.77 12.05 6.65
CA ALA A 24 -3.40 10.71 6.26
C ALA A 24 -3.30 10.61 4.73
N GLY A 25 -2.07 10.59 4.19
CA GLY A 25 -1.83 10.26 2.79
C GLY A 25 -2.19 8.81 2.51
N ALA A 26 -3.21 8.58 1.68
CA ALA A 26 -3.52 7.25 1.19
C ALA A 26 -2.45 6.83 0.18
N SER A 27 -1.48 6.02 0.59
CA SER A 27 -0.52 5.42 -0.35
C SER A 27 -1.27 4.39 -1.19
N SER A 28 -1.47 4.67 -2.47
CA SER A 28 -2.07 3.69 -3.38
C SER A 28 -1.00 2.85 -4.07
N HIS A 29 -1.32 1.58 -4.36
CA HIS A 29 -0.47 0.73 -5.21
C HIS A 29 -0.35 1.27 -6.67
N ARG A 30 -1.18 2.27 -7.00
CA ARG A 30 -1.27 2.90 -8.31
C ARG A 30 -0.18 3.96 -8.53
N GLU A 31 0.38 4.49 -7.45
CA GLU A 31 1.39 5.55 -7.46
C GLU A 31 2.83 5.03 -7.56
N ALA A 32 3.03 3.70 -7.60
CA ALA A 32 4.35 3.15 -7.84
C ALA A 32 4.81 3.45 -9.29
N PRO A 33 6.06 3.91 -9.48
CA PRO A 33 6.65 4.09 -10.81
C PRO A 33 6.51 2.81 -11.65
N ALA A 34 6.19 2.95 -12.95
CA ALA A 34 5.92 1.87 -13.90
C ALA A 34 4.61 1.05 -13.69
N ILE A 35 3.73 1.42 -12.75
CA ILE A 35 2.37 0.85 -12.66
C ILE A 35 1.33 1.69 -13.44
N THR A 36 1.36 3.01 -13.31
CA THR A 36 0.47 3.91 -14.09
C THR A 36 1.18 4.97 -14.93
N GLU A 37 2.48 5.15 -14.74
CA GLU A 37 3.28 6.09 -15.51
C GLU A 37 3.93 5.39 -16.71
N THR A 38 4.16 6.15 -17.79
CA THR A 38 4.44 5.64 -19.14
C THR A 38 5.92 5.22 -19.31
N PRO A 39 6.22 4.05 -19.94
CA PRO A 39 5.29 3.07 -20.49
C PRO A 39 4.60 2.30 -19.39
N LYS A 40 3.29 2.15 -19.54
CA LYS A 40 2.48 1.38 -18.61
C LYS A 40 2.75 -0.10 -18.87
N ILE A 41 3.16 -0.83 -17.85
CA ILE A 41 3.49 -2.25 -17.94
C ILE A 41 2.56 -3.00 -16.98
N ASP A 42 1.84 -3.99 -17.49
CA ASP A 42 1.03 -4.87 -16.65
C ASP A 42 1.84 -6.11 -16.27
N GLY A 43 2.00 -6.33 -14.96
CA GLY A 43 2.63 -7.52 -14.41
C GLY A 43 1.57 -8.59 -14.15
N THR A 44 1.31 -9.46 -15.14
CA THR A 44 0.18 -10.39 -15.07
C THR A 44 0.40 -11.52 -14.07
N ASP A 45 1.64 -12.04 -14.02
CA ASP A 45 1.99 -13.19 -13.19
C ASP A 45 3.40 -13.10 -12.64
N PHE A 46 3.58 -13.64 -11.43
CA PHE A 46 4.86 -13.76 -10.77
C PHE A 46 4.97 -15.14 -10.08
N TYR A 47 6.02 -15.88 -10.39
CA TYR A 47 6.27 -17.22 -9.85
C TYR A 47 7.65 -17.31 -9.21
N MET A 48 7.75 -18.11 -8.15
CA MET A 48 8.99 -18.37 -7.43
C MET A 48 9.15 -19.86 -7.16
N PHE A 49 10.31 -20.41 -7.51
CA PHE A 49 10.61 -21.84 -7.37
C PHE A 49 11.90 -22.05 -6.59
N ARG A 50 11.85 -22.88 -5.54
CA ARG A 50 13.08 -23.34 -4.88
C ARG A 50 13.78 -24.34 -5.79
N SER A 51 15.10 -24.27 -5.83
CA SER A 51 15.89 -25.29 -6.51
C SER A 51 15.89 -26.59 -5.69
N TYR A 52 15.63 -27.70 -6.37
CA TYR A 52 15.78 -29.07 -5.84
C TYR A 52 16.95 -29.83 -6.49
N GLU A 53 17.71 -29.16 -7.36
CA GLU A 53 18.91 -29.71 -7.97
C GLU A 53 20.02 -29.83 -6.92
N PRO A 54 20.66 -31.01 -6.75
CA PRO A 54 21.73 -31.20 -5.77
C PRO A 54 22.84 -30.17 -5.92
N GLY A 55 23.23 -29.53 -4.82
CA GLY A 55 24.28 -28.50 -4.81
C GLY A 55 23.79 -27.09 -5.15
N ARG A 56 22.47 -26.89 -5.32
CA ARG A 56 21.85 -25.58 -5.57
C ARG A 56 20.75 -25.22 -4.57
N ASP A 57 20.75 -25.81 -3.38
CA ASP A 57 19.73 -25.65 -2.35
C ASP A 57 19.55 -24.18 -1.87
N GLY A 58 20.55 -23.33 -2.12
CA GLY A 58 20.52 -21.89 -1.81
C GLY A 58 19.85 -21.00 -2.86
N PHE A 59 19.36 -21.56 -3.97
CA PHE A 59 18.81 -20.77 -5.08
C PHE A 59 17.28 -20.77 -5.12
N VAL A 60 16.74 -19.62 -5.51
CA VAL A 60 15.32 -19.44 -5.88
C VAL A 60 15.29 -18.86 -7.29
N THR A 61 14.56 -19.51 -8.18
CA THR A 61 14.30 -19.01 -9.54
C THR A 61 13.03 -18.17 -9.51
N MET A 62 13.13 -16.95 -10.02
CA MET A 62 11.99 -16.03 -10.14
C MET A 62 11.62 -15.88 -11.61
N ILE A 63 10.33 -15.91 -11.93
CA ILE A 63 9.78 -15.71 -13.28
C ILE A 63 8.66 -14.66 -13.18
N ALA A 64 8.68 -13.69 -14.08
CA ALA A 64 7.69 -12.62 -14.14
C ALA A 64 7.24 -12.39 -15.59
N ASN A 65 5.93 -12.16 -15.77
CA ASN A 65 5.34 -11.80 -17.06
C ASN A 65 5.01 -10.30 -17.06
N TYR A 66 5.49 -9.59 -18.07
CA TYR A 66 5.24 -8.16 -18.25
C TYR A 66 4.67 -7.91 -19.65
N GLN A 67 3.45 -7.37 -19.71
CA GLN A 67 2.77 -7.04 -20.95
C GLN A 67 2.72 -5.53 -21.16
N PRO A 68 3.12 -5.02 -22.34
CA PRO A 68 2.80 -3.65 -22.73
C PRO A 68 1.28 -3.47 -22.84
N ILE A 69 0.77 -2.33 -22.38
CA ILE A 69 -0.64 -1.95 -22.50
C ILE A 69 -0.84 -0.54 -23.04
#